data_AF-T1FQQ8-F1
#
_entry.id   AF-T1FQQ8-F1
#
_cell.length_a   1.000
_cell.length_b   1.000
_cell.length_c   1.000
_cell.angle_alpha   90.00
_cell.angle_beta   90.00
_cell.angle_gamma   90.00
#
_symmetry.space_group_name_H-M   'P 1'
#
loop_
_entity.id
_entity.type
_entity.pdbx_description
1 polymer ?
#
loop_
_entity_poly.entity_id
_entity_poly.type
_entity_poly.pdbx_seq_one_letter_code
_entity_poly.pdbx_strand_id
1 'polypeptide(L)'
;MHEVWQTLLEETDRVGKTRLSAADVYSQQISESCKLVRGVKVQVAKKVFENLIEIQKDLTMSIQELTKLQKTYKDEEHIAHDARVKAADADDKVKKKSVGIFTSLSKLQQQSSKLNTRREACEAKSTAARNEYLLCLAAVNAQLNQYYSKDAPELIKSMDGEIYEKMQEYFTLFCQAELQSCGITQECFMRILADSTKVNRDFQLRGFLADNTIFVDLIQYQFQPQDNDNISKVSTEFQNSTPMEAETKKCAARYVQEDRAIKQASKKLQRLIDQSTSASKKSTDQTAEANVGGGGTVDPQVKIEEMKQIIRKSTIERTKMEARMDALKKAGINTDAFIL
;
A
#
# COMPACT_ATOMS: atom_id res chain seq x y z
N MET A 1 -23.29 3.38 -20.77
CA MET A 1 -22.29 2.28 -20.74
C MET A 1 -20.95 2.73 -21.29
N HIS A 2 -20.88 3.31 -22.50
CA HIS A 2 -19.62 3.82 -23.06
C HIS A 2 -18.91 4.82 -22.13
N GLU A 3 -19.61 5.85 -21.67
CA GLU A 3 -19.03 6.86 -20.75
C GLU A 3 -18.54 6.25 -19.43
N VAL A 4 -19.31 5.32 -18.85
CA VAL A 4 -18.92 4.61 -17.61
C VAL A 4 -17.66 3.77 -17.83
N TRP A 5 -17.55 3.12 -18.99
CA TRP A 5 -16.35 2.38 -19.38
C TRP A 5 -15.15 3.30 -19.58
N GLN A 6 -15.36 4.46 -20.19
CA GLN A 6 -14.34 5.48 -20.33
C GLN A 6 -13.85 5.98 -18.96
N THR A 7 -14.74 6.32 -18.03
CA THR A 7 -14.36 6.67 -16.65
C THR A 7 -13.51 5.58 -16.02
N LEU A 8 -13.89 4.30 -16.17
CA LEU A 8 -13.10 3.19 -15.65
C LEU A 8 -11.65 3.20 -16.18
N LEU A 9 -11.47 3.38 -17.50
CA LEU A 9 -10.14 3.42 -18.11
C LEU A 9 -9.32 4.62 -17.64
N GLU A 10 -9.93 5.81 -17.59
CA GLU A 10 -9.27 7.05 -17.18
C GLU A 10 -8.84 7.00 -15.70
N GLU A 11 -9.73 6.56 -14.82
CA GLU A 11 -9.46 6.49 -13.38
C GLU A 11 -8.45 5.38 -13.06
N THR A 12 -8.45 4.25 -13.77
CA THR A 12 -7.43 3.20 -13.58
C THR A 12 -6.05 3.63 -14.09
N ASP A 13 -5.97 4.37 -15.20
CA ASP A 13 -4.71 4.99 -15.67
C ASP A 13 -4.18 6.00 -14.64
N ARG A 14 -5.06 6.84 -14.08
CA ARG A 14 -4.72 7.80 -13.02
C ARG A 14 -4.15 7.10 -11.76
N VAL A 15 -4.73 5.97 -11.35
CA VAL A 15 -4.18 5.14 -10.26
C VAL A 15 -2.78 4.63 -10.62
N GLY A 16 -2.60 4.12 -11.84
CA GLY A 16 -1.30 3.64 -12.33
C GLY A 16 -0.22 4.73 -12.26
N LYS A 17 -0.52 5.93 -12.78
CA LYS A 17 0.39 7.09 -12.73
C LYS A 17 0.72 7.51 -11.29
N THR A 18 -0.27 7.48 -10.41
CA THR A 18 -0.06 7.81 -8.98
C THR A 18 0.91 6.82 -8.33
N ARG A 19 0.76 5.53 -8.63
CA ARG A 19 1.66 4.49 -8.12
C ARG A 19 3.08 4.63 -8.67
N LEU A 20 3.23 5.00 -9.94
CA LEU A 20 4.54 5.32 -10.52
C LEU A 20 5.19 6.52 -9.82
N SER A 21 4.43 7.60 -9.59
CA SER A 21 4.94 8.78 -8.85
C SER A 21 5.39 8.42 -7.44
N ALA A 22 4.67 7.56 -6.72
CA ALA A 22 5.08 7.09 -5.41
C ALA A 22 6.37 6.24 -5.47
N ALA A 23 6.47 5.35 -6.47
CA ALA A 23 7.68 4.57 -6.70
C ALA A 23 8.91 5.45 -7.00
N ASP A 24 8.71 6.55 -7.75
CA ASP A 24 9.77 7.52 -8.02
C ASP A 24 10.25 8.21 -6.73
N VAL A 25 9.35 8.54 -5.79
CA VAL A 25 9.74 9.06 -4.47
C VAL A 25 10.61 8.04 -3.73
N TYR A 26 10.21 6.77 -3.70
CA TYR A 26 10.99 5.72 -3.03
C TYR A 26 12.36 5.53 -3.65
N SER A 27 12.44 5.53 -4.98
CA SER A 27 13.70 5.33 -5.67
C SER A 27 14.61 6.55 -5.54
N GLN A 28 14.13 7.73 -5.89
CA GLN A 28 14.97 8.93 -6.04
C GLN A 28 15.22 9.63 -4.71
N GLN A 29 14.17 9.85 -3.92
CA GLN A 29 14.28 10.67 -2.71
C GLN A 29 14.72 9.86 -1.49
N ILE A 30 14.41 8.55 -1.46
CA ILE A 30 14.77 7.69 -0.33
C ILE A 30 16.00 6.83 -0.68
N SER A 31 15.92 5.98 -1.71
CA SER A 31 16.97 4.99 -1.99
C SER A 31 18.29 5.65 -2.42
N GLU A 32 18.27 6.52 -3.42
CA GLU A 32 19.50 7.21 -3.87
C GLU A 32 20.07 8.13 -2.79
N SER A 33 19.23 8.89 -2.08
CA SER A 33 19.67 9.70 -0.94
C SER A 33 20.30 8.84 0.17
N CYS A 34 19.73 7.67 0.47
CA CYS A 34 20.28 6.73 1.45
C CYS A 34 21.68 6.22 1.07
N LYS A 35 21.92 5.94 -0.22
CA LYS A 35 23.27 5.58 -0.72
C LYS A 35 24.28 6.70 -0.48
N LEU A 36 23.89 7.94 -0.73
CA LEU A 36 24.74 9.11 -0.48
C LEU A 36 25.07 9.24 1.01
N VAL A 37 24.05 9.21 1.88
CA VAL A 37 24.22 9.30 3.34
C VAL A 37 25.11 8.18 3.86
N ARG A 38 24.94 6.94 3.35
CA ARG A 38 25.81 5.82 3.68
C ARG A 38 27.26 6.10 3.29
N GLY A 39 27.51 6.66 2.11
CA GLY A 39 28.84 7.03 1.65
C GLY A 39 29.51 8.05 2.57
N VAL A 40 28.79 9.12 2.93
CA VAL A 40 29.26 10.14 3.87
C VAL A 40 29.54 9.52 5.25
N LYS A 41 28.66 8.66 5.76
CA LYS A 41 28.83 8.01 7.06
C LYS A 41 30.11 7.17 7.13
N VAL A 42 30.45 6.45 6.06
CA VAL A 42 31.70 5.68 6.00
C VAL A 42 32.93 6.59 6.10
N GLN A 43 32.90 7.74 5.42
CA GLN A 43 33.99 8.72 5.48
C GLN A 43 34.12 9.37 6.86
N VAL A 44 32.99 9.78 7.45
CA VAL A 44 32.95 10.35 8.81
C VAL A 44 33.45 9.34 9.84
N ALA A 45 33.00 8.08 9.76
CA ALA A 45 33.46 7.03 10.66
C ALA A 45 34.99 6.85 10.59
N LYS A 46 35.56 6.83 9.38
CA LYS A 46 37.02 6.76 9.21
C LYS A 46 37.72 7.92 9.91
N LYS A 47 37.22 9.15 9.75
CA LYS A 47 37.80 10.34 10.38
C LYS A 47 37.68 10.31 11.90
N VAL A 48 36.54 9.88 12.42
CA VAL A 48 36.31 9.70 13.86
C VAL A 48 37.28 8.66 14.44
N PHE A 49 37.51 7.54 13.75
CA PHE A 49 38.49 6.54 14.18
C PHE A 49 39.92 7.05 14.17
N GLU A 50 40.33 7.82 13.15
CA GLU A 50 41.64 8.48 13.11
C GLU A 50 41.82 9.39 14.33
N ASN A 51 40.84 10.24 14.63
CA ASN A 51 40.88 11.14 15.78
C ASN A 51 40.90 10.37 17.11
N LEU A 52 40.14 9.28 17.24
CA LEU A 52 40.13 8.44 18.44
C LEU A 52 41.52 7.84 18.69
N ILE A 53 42.19 7.36 17.65
CA ILE A 53 43.55 6.82 17.75
C ILE A 53 44.52 7.88 18.26
N GLU A 54 44.45 9.11 17.76
CA GLU A 54 45.30 10.22 18.22
C GLU A 54 45.06 10.54 19.71
N ILE A 55 43.79 10.69 20.12
CA ILE A 55 43.46 10.98 21.53
C ILE A 55 43.92 9.84 22.45
N GLN A 56 43.69 8.58 22.05
CA GLN A 56 44.13 7.42 22.84
C GLN A 56 45.66 7.31 22.91
N LYS A 57 46.37 7.70 21.85
CA LYS A 57 47.83 7.76 21.84
C LYS A 57 48.35 8.78 22.85
N ASP A 58 47.79 9.99 22.87
CA ASP A 58 48.19 11.06 23.80
C ASP A 58 47.90 10.68 25.27
N LEU A 59 46.75 10.04 25.51
CA LEU A 59 46.40 9.50 26.83
C LEU A 59 47.37 8.38 27.24
N THR A 60 47.71 7.48 26.32
CA THR A 60 48.66 6.38 26.59
C THR A 60 50.04 6.93 26.96
N MET A 61 50.52 7.95 26.24
CA MET A 61 51.80 8.62 26.57
C MET A 61 51.79 9.21 27.98
N SER A 62 50.69 9.85 28.37
CA SER A 62 50.55 10.45 29.71
C SER A 62 50.50 9.39 30.82
N ILE A 63 49.84 8.26 30.58
CA ILE A 63 49.82 7.10 31.50
C ILE A 63 51.21 6.45 31.61
N GLN A 64 51.96 6.37 30.51
CA GLN A 64 53.34 5.86 30.53
C GLN A 64 54.25 6.76 31.38
N GLU A 65 54.12 8.08 31.27
CA GLU A 65 54.84 9.04 32.11
C GLU A 65 54.48 8.87 33.59
N LEU A 66 53.18 8.75 33.92
CA LEU A 66 52.72 8.49 35.27
C LEU A 66 53.33 7.22 35.86
N THR A 67 53.35 6.14 35.07
CA THR A 67 53.92 4.84 35.49
C THR A 67 55.43 4.97 35.75
N LYS A 68 56.13 5.76 34.95
CA LYS A 68 57.56 6.04 35.15
C LYS A 68 57.79 6.82 36.45
N LEU A 69 57.03 7.88 36.69
CA LEU A 69 57.14 8.69 37.92
C LEU A 69 56.75 7.90 39.17
N GLN A 70 55.74 7.04 39.08
CA GLN A 70 55.35 6.12 40.15
C GLN A 70 56.52 5.21 40.55
N LYS A 71 57.24 4.66 39.55
CA LYS A 71 58.41 3.83 39.79
C LYS A 71 59.54 4.62 40.44
N THR A 72 59.85 5.82 39.93
CA THR A 72 60.88 6.70 40.53
C THR A 72 60.55 7.04 41.99
N TYR A 73 59.31 7.41 42.28
CA TYR A 73 58.88 7.65 43.66
C TYR A 73 59.06 6.41 44.55
N LYS A 74 58.65 5.22 44.07
CA LYS A 74 58.81 3.96 44.80
C LYS A 74 60.28 3.68 45.14
N ASP A 75 61.17 3.88 44.18
CA ASP A 75 62.61 3.62 44.35
C ASP A 75 63.25 4.64 45.34
N GLU A 76 62.94 5.93 45.21
CA GLU A 76 63.45 6.97 46.13
C GLU A 76 62.89 6.84 47.56
N GLU A 77 61.61 6.47 47.70
CA GLU A 77 60.99 6.22 49.01
C GLU A 77 61.61 4.99 49.71
N HIS A 78 61.96 3.94 48.96
CA HIS A 78 62.69 2.79 49.50
C HIS A 78 64.06 3.22 50.05
N ILE A 79 64.81 4.03 49.29
CA ILE A 79 66.12 4.55 49.72
C ILE A 79 65.97 5.43 50.97
N ALA A 80 64.96 6.30 51.01
CA ALA A 80 64.66 7.14 52.16
C ALA A 80 64.29 6.31 53.40
N HIS A 81 63.50 5.24 53.22
CA HIS A 81 63.18 4.29 54.28
C HIS A 81 64.44 3.62 54.87
N ASP A 82 65.32 3.09 54.02
CA ASP A 82 66.58 2.48 54.47
C ASP A 82 67.47 3.48 55.22
N ALA A 83 67.50 4.75 54.77
CA ALA A 83 68.25 5.80 55.43
C ALA A 83 67.67 6.16 56.81
N ARG A 84 66.33 6.17 56.96
CA ARG A 84 65.65 6.36 58.25
C ARG A 84 66.02 5.28 59.25
N VAL A 85 65.96 4.00 58.84
CA VAL A 85 66.32 2.86 59.71
C VAL A 85 67.78 2.98 60.17
N LYS A 86 68.72 3.23 59.25
CA LYS A 86 70.15 3.37 59.59
C LYS A 86 70.44 4.56 60.50
N ALA A 87 69.77 5.69 60.30
CA ALA A 87 69.92 6.87 61.16
C ALA A 87 69.35 6.60 62.56
N ALA A 88 68.17 5.98 62.66
CA ALA A 88 67.57 5.61 63.94
C ALA A 88 68.46 4.64 64.74
N ASP A 89 69.01 3.61 64.09
CA ASP A 89 69.95 2.67 64.72
C ASP A 89 71.23 3.36 65.23
N ALA A 90 71.74 4.33 64.49
CA ALA A 90 72.91 5.10 64.89
C ALA A 90 72.61 6.03 66.09
N ASP A 91 71.46 6.69 66.07
CA ASP A 91 71.02 7.56 67.16
C ASP A 91 70.75 6.77 68.44
N ASP A 92 70.19 5.56 68.34
CA ASP A 92 69.99 4.67 69.47
C ASP A 92 71.31 4.16 70.06
N LYS A 93 72.32 3.88 69.23
CA LYS A 93 73.68 3.55 69.70
C LYS A 93 74.32 4.72 70.43
N VAL A 94 74.14 5.96 69.94
CA VAL A 94 74.60 7.18 70.62
C VAL A 94 73.90 7.36 71.97
N LYS A 95 72.57 7.25 72.02
CA LYS A 95 71.78 7.38 73.26
C LYS A 95 72.19 6.36 74.33
N LYS A 96 72.40 5.11 73.93
CA LYS A 96 72.85 4.03 74.83
C LYS A 96 74.33 4.12 75.22
N LYS A 97 75.08 5.09 74.67
CA LYS A 97 76.55 5.16 74.75
C LYS A 97 77.19 3.80 74.45
N SER A 98 76.65 3.09 73.46
CA SER A 98 77.12 1.76 73.06
C SER A 98 78.37 1.92 72.21
N VAL A 99 79.50 2.07 72.90
CA VAL A 99 80.80 2.34 72.30
C VAL A 99 81.56 1.00 72.19
N GLY A 100 81.89 0.57 70.96
CA GLY A 100 82.73 -0.61 70.74
C GLY A 100 84.16 -0.38 71.23
N ILE A 101 84.91 -1.47 71.47
CA ILE A 101 86.24 -1.51 72.13
C ILE A 101 87.29 -0.55 71.50
N PHE A 102 87.08 -0.08 70.26
CA PHE A 102 87.98 0.83 69.53
C PHE A 102 87.33 2.10 68.96
N THR A 103 86.09 2.41 69.34
CA THR A 103 85.37 3.62 68.89
C THR A 103 85.32 4.63 70.03
N SER A 104 85.38 5.93 69.76
CA SER A 104 85.13 6.97 70.78
C SER A 104 83.71 7.49 70.66
N LEU A 105 83.15 8.01 71.77
CA LEU A 105 81.81 8.62 71.77
C LEU A 105 81.71 9.75 70.75
N SER A 106 82.75 10.57 70.59
CA SER A 106 82.81 11.64 69.59
C SER A 106 82.76 11.11 68.16
N LYS A 107 83.43 9.99 67.86
CA LYS A 107 83.40 9.37 66.53
C LYS A 107 82.02 8.76 66.23
N LEU A 108 81.37 8.20 67.24
CA LEU A 108 80.00 7.68 67.15
C LEU A 108 79.00 8.83 66.88
N GLN A 109 79.13 9.95 67.59
CA GLN A 109 78.33 11.17 67.35
C GLN A 109 78.54 11.74 65.95
N GLN A 110 79.77 11.79 65.46
CA GLN A 110 80.07 12.23 64.09
C GLN A 110 79.44 11.28 63.05
N GLN A 111 79.44 9.98 63.29
CA GLN A 111 78.81 9.00 62.40
C GLN A 111 77.28 9.13 62.39
N SER A 112 76.65 9.29 63.55
CA SER A 112 75.20 9.59 63.66
C SER A 112 74.85 10.88 62.90
N SER A 113 75.61 11.96 63.10
CA SER A 113 75.43 13.22 62.37
C SER A 113 75.50 13.03 60.85
N LYS A 114 76.50 12.30 60.34
CA LYS A 114 76.61 11.99 58.90
C LYS A 114 75.41 11.19 58.37
N LEU A 115 74.92 10.21 59.14
CA LEU A 115 73.76 9.41 58.75
C LEU A 115 72.47 10.24 58.77
N ASN A 116 72.33 11.18 59.71
CA ASN A 116 71.22 12.13 59.74
C ASN A 116 71.24 13.09 58.56
N THR A 117 72.40 13.65 58.17
CA THR A 117 72.50 14.45 56.93
C THR A 117 72.14 13.63 55.70
N ARG A 118 72.58 12.36 55.62
CA ARG A 118 72.19 11.47 54.52
C ARG A 118 70.68 11.20 54.51
N ARG A 119 70.07 10.98 55.68
CA ARG A 119 68.62 10.80 55.83
C ARG A 119 67.88 12.02 55.27
N GLU A 120 68.26 13.22 55.68
CA GLU A 120 67.65 14.47 55.21
C GLU A 120 67.76 14.63 53.69
N ALA A 121 68.91 14.31 53.10
CA ALA A 121 69.08 14.34 51.65
C ALA A 121 68.20 13.31 50.92
N CYS A 122 68.06 12.09 51.46
CA CYS A 122 67.17 11.08 50.89
C CYS A 122 65.68 11.43 51.05
N GLU A 123 65.28 12.02 52.18
CA GLU A 123 63.91 12.52 52.41
C GLU A 123 63.53 13.63 51.43
N ALA A 124 64.46 14.56 51.18
CA ALA A 124 64.25 15.62 50.19
C ALA A 124 64.01 15.05 48.79
N LYS A 125 64.80 14.03 48.38
CA LYS A 125 64.63 13.35 47.09
C LYS A 125 63.31 12.58 46.99
N SER A 126 62.96 11.78 48.00
CA SER A 126 61.67 11.08 48.03
C SER A 126 60.51 12.07 47.96
N THR A 127 60.57 13.17 48.72
CA THR A 127 59.53 14.20 48.71
C THR A 127 59.40 14.87 47.34
N ALA A 128 60.51 15.18 46.66
CA ALA A 128 60.48 15.71 45.30
C ALA A 128 59.84 14.72 44.31
N ALA A 129 60.28 13.46 44.32
CA ALA A 129 59.72 12.42 43.44
C ALA A 129 58.22 12.16 43.72
N ARG A 130 57.81 12.21 44.99
CA ARG A 130 56.39 12.11 45.40
C ARG A 130 55.57 13.27 44.84
N ASN A 131 56.07 14.50 44.94
CA ASN A 131 55.38 15.68 44.44
C ASN A 131 55.21 15.62 42.92
N GLU A 132 56.26 15.26 42.18
CA GLU A 132 56.18 15.08 40.72
C GLU A 132 55.16 14.00 40.34
N TYR A 133 55.19 12.84 41.01
CA TYR A 133 54.22 11.77 40.81
C TYR A 133 52.78 12.24 41.09
N LEU A 134 52.54 12.95 42.20
CA LEU A 134 51.20 13.45 42.55
C LEU A 134 50.68 14.50 41.56
N LEU A 135 51.55 15.38 41.05
CA LEU A 135 51.18 16.36 40.03
C LEU A 135 50.82 15.68 38.71
N CYS A 136 51.61 14.70 38.26
CA CYS A 136 51.31 13.92 37.06
C CYS A 136 50.03 13.08 37.25
N LEU A 137 49.83 12.49 38.43
CA LEU A 137 48.61 11.75 38.76
C LEU A 137 47.36 12.62 38.64
N ALA A 138 47.41 13.85 39.16
CA ALA A 138 46.32 14.81 39.02
C ALA A 138 46.06 15.17 37.55
N ALA A 139 47.10 15.40 36.76
CA ALA A 139 47.00 15.72 35.33
C ALA A 139 46.39 14.56 34.51
N VAL A 140 46.88 13.33 34.69
CA VAL A 140 46.35 12.14 33.99
C VAL A 140 44.91 11.87 34.39
N ASN A 141 44.54 12.03 35.66
CA ASN A 141 43.14 11.88 36.09
C ASN A 141 42.23 12.93 35.46
N ALA A 142 42.69 14.17 35.30
CA ALA A 142 41.94 15.21 34.61
C ALA A 142 41.77 14.89 33.10
N GLN A 143 42.82 14.40 32.44
CA GLN A 143 42.76 13.97 31.04
C GLN A 143 41.82 12.76 30.86
N LEU A 144 41.86 11.78 31.76
CA LEU A 144 40.92 10.65 31.77
C LEU A 144 39.48 11.13 31.91
N ASN A 145 39.21 12.09 32.80
CA ASN A 145 37.88 12.66 32.96
C ASN A 145 37.40 13.34 31.66
N GLN A 146 38.26 14.15 31.03
CA GLN A 146 37.98 14.79 29.75
C GLN A 146 37.71 13.75 28.65
N TYR A 147 38.53 12.71 28.53
CA TYR A 147 38.37 11.63 27.55
C TYR A 147 37.01 10.93 27.68
N TYR A 148 36.67 10.46 28.89
CA TYR A 148 35.44 9.68 29.10
C TYR A 148 34.18 10.54 29.15
N SER A 149 34.27 11.78 29.64
CA SER A 149 33.09 12.62 29.87
C SER A 149 32.78 13.53 28.68
N LYS A 150 33.75 13.80 27.79
CA LYS A 150 33.57 14.69 26.63
C LYS A 150 34.04 14.06 25.33
N ASP A 151 35.33 13.74 25.22
CA ASP A 151 35.92 13.40 23.92
C ASP A 151 35.26 12.16 23.30
N ALA A 152 35.12 11.07 24.06
CA ALA A 152 34.48 9.85 23.58
C ALA A 152 32.98 10.05 23.23
N PRO A 153 32.14 10.65 24.09
CA PRO A 153 30.77 11.01 23.73
C PRO A 153 30.66 11.91 22.47
N GLU A 154 31.52 12.91 22.33
CA GLU A 154 31.50 13.83 21.19
C GLU A 154 31.92 13.13 19.88
N LEU A 155 32.90 12.23 19.93
CA LEU A 155 33.29 11.40 18.80
C LEU A 155 32.15 10.45 18.37
N ILE A 156 31.45 9.83 19.33
CA ILE A 156 30.30 8.97 19.03
C ILE A 156 29.18 9.80 18.37
N LYS A 157 28.86 10.97 18.93
CA LYS A 157 27.86 11.88 18.35
C LYS A 157 28.25 12.33 16.94
N SER A 158 29.54 12.61 16.72
CA SER A 158 30.06 12.96 15.40
C SER A 158 29.94 11.81 14.40
N MET A 159 30.10 10.57 14.86
CA MET A 159 29.92 9.36 14.05
C MET A 159 28.47 9.12 13.65
N ASP A 160 27.52 9.48 14.50
CA ASP A 160 26.09 9.41 14.17
C ASP A 160 25.72 10.38 13.05
N GLY A 161 26.29 11.59 13.07
CA GLY A 161 26.03 12.62 12.07
C GLY A 161 24.54 12.96 11.98
N GLU A 162 24.02 13.05 10.75
CA GLU A 162 22.61 13.39 10.47
C GLU A 162 21.72 12.16 10.27
N ILE A 163 22.14 10.98 10.75
CA ILE A 163 21.42 9.73 10.44
C ILE A 163 20.00 9.71 11.02
N TYR A 164 19.79 10.33 12.19
CA TYR A 164 18.50 10.34 12.86
C TYR A 164 17.51 11.22 12.12
N GLU A 165 17.94 12.42 11.74
CA GLU A 165 17.17 13.38 10.95
C GLU A 165 16.84 12.80 9.58
N LYS A 166 17.81 12.17 8.91
CA LYS A 166 17.59 11.53 7.60
C LYS A 166 16.64 10.35 7.66
N MET A 167 16.72 9.52 8.70
CA MET A 167 15.78 8.42 8.89
C MET A 167 14.36 8.93 9.13
N GLN A 168 14.20 9.97 9.95
CA GLN A 168 12.90 10.62 10.15
C GLN A 168 12.33 11.18 8.84
N GLU A 169 13.16 11.85 8.05
CA GLU A 169 12.80 12.38 6.73
C GLU A 169 12.34 11.25 5.79
N TYR A 170 13.11 10.15 5.68
CA TYR A 170 12.77 9.03 4.81
C TYR A 170 11.46 8.33 5.22
N PHE A 171 11.25 8.09 6.51
CA PHE A 171 9.98 7.52 6.97
C PHE A 171 8.81 8.47 6.69
N THR A 172 9.01 9.77 6.86
CA THR A 172 7.99 10.77 6.58
C THR A 172 7.64 10.79 5.10
N LEU A 173 8.63 10.87 4.21
CA LEU A 173 8.42 10.85 2.76
C LEU A 173 7.72 9.56 2.30
N PHE A 174 8.14 8.41 2.83
CA PHE A 174 7.54 7.12 2.51
C PHE A 174 6.05 7.11 2.87
N CYS A 175 5.74 7.46 4.13
CA CYS A 175 4.37 7.48 4.62
C CYS A 175 3.51 8.51 3.88
N GLN A 176 4.03 9.70 3.59
CA GLN A 176 3.31 10.73 2.86
C GLN A 176 2.97 10.29 1.43
N ALA A 177 3.94 9.69 0.71
CA ALA A 177 3.72 9.19 -0.65
C ALA A 177 2.68 8.05 -0.67
N GLU A 178 2.72 7.12 0.29
CA GLU A 178 1.70 6.07 0.38
C GLU A 178 0.32 6.63 0.75
N LEU A 179 0.23 7.53 1.73
CA LEU A 179 -1.04 8.15 2.12
C LEU A 179 -1.67 8.92 0.97
N GLN A 180 -0.87 9.70 0.23
CA GLN A 180 -1.32 10.40 -0.96
C GLN A 180 -1.80 9.41 -2.04
N SER A 181 -1.03 8.35 -2.30
CA SER A 181 -1.41 7.33 -3.28
C SER A 181 -2.71 6.62 -2.91
N CYS A 182 -2.90 6.31 -1.62
CA CYS A 182 -4.12 5.68 -1.12
C CYS A 182 -5.32 6.60 -1.25
N GLY A 183 -5.17 7.88 -0.88
CA GLY A 183 -6.22 8.89 -1.02
C GLY A 183 -6.69 9.05 -2.47
N ILE A 184 -5.75 9.17 -3.40
CA ILE A 184 -6.08 9.27 -4.84
C ILE A 184 -6.74 7.97 -5.34
N THR A 185 -6.20 6.81 -4.93
CA THR A 185 -6.78 5.51 -5.34
C THR A 185 -8.22 5.37 -4.86
N GLN A 186 -8.50 5.76 -3.62
CA GLN A 186 -9.84 5.76 -3.07
C GLN A 186 -10.77 6.68 -3.87
N GLU A 187 -10.34 7.90 -4.17
CA GLU A 187 -11.12 8.86 -4.98
C GLU A 187 -11.47 8.29 -6.35
N CYS A 188 -10.49 7.72 -7.06
CA CYS A 188 -10.68 7.09 -8.38
C CYS A 188 -11.75 6.00 -8.34
N PHE A 189 -11.64 5.06 -7.39
CA PHE A 189 -12.61 3.96 -7.29
C PHE A 189 -13.99 4.39 -6.80
N MET A 190 -14.08 5.42 -5.95
CA MET A 190 -15.37 6.01 -5.60
C MET A 190 -16.07 6.63 -6.81
N ARG A 191 -15.32 7.30 -7.69
CA ARG A 191 -15.87 7.86 -8.93
C ARG A 191 -16.37 6.78 -9.88
N ILE A 192 -15.57 5.71 -10.08
CA ILE A 192 -15.99 4.54 -10.88
C ILE A 192 -17.28 3.93 -10.32
N LEU A 193 -17.35 3.74 -9.00
CA LEU A 193 -18.52 3.19 -8.33
C LEU A 193 -19.76 4.08 -8.57
N ALA A 194 -19.62 5.39 -8.40
CA ALA A 194 -20.71 6.34 -8.65
C ALA A 194 -21.19 6.27 -10.11
N ASP A 195 -20.28 6.27 -11.08
CA ASP A 195 -20.64 6.21 -12.51
C ASP A 195 -21.24 4.86 -12.91
N SER A 196 -20.87 3.76 -12.25
CA SER A 196 -21.46 2.44 -12.51
C SER A 196 -22.98 2.41 -12.34
N THR A 197 -23.51 3.23 -11.42
CA THR A 197 -24.96 3.34 -11.19
C THR A 197 -25.73 3.95 -12.36
N LYS A 198 -25.03 4.62 -13.29
CA LYS A 198 -25.62 5.27 -14.47
C LYS A 198 -25.84 4.30 -15.64
N VAL A 199 -25.44 3.04 -15.52
CA VAL A 199 -25.65 2.04 -16.59
C VAL A 199 -27.13 1.67 -16.67
N ASN A 200 -27.84 2.26 -17.64
CA ASN A 200 -29.26 2.04 -17.85
C ASN A 200 -29.55 1.62 -19.31
N ARG A 201 -30.02 0.38 -19.49
CA ARG A 201 -30.34 -0.19 -20.81
C ARG A 201 -31.46 0.56 -21.54
N ASP A 202 -32.51 0.94 -20.83
CA ASP A 202 -33.66 1.62 -21.43
C ASP A 202 -33.32 3.04 -21.88
N PHE A 203 -32.43 3.71 -21.16
CA PHE A 203 -31.87 4.98 -21.60
C PHE A 203 -31.07 4.81 -22.89
N GLN A 204 -30.20 3.80 -22.98
CA GLN A 204 -29.42 3.53 -24.18
C GLN A 204 -30.29 3.16 -25.39
N LEU A 205 -31.31 2.32 -25.19
CA LEU A 205 -32.25 1.95 -26.23
C LEU A 205 -33.00 3.17 -26.77
N ARG A 206 -33.47 4.05 -25.86
CA ARG A 206 -34.14 5.29 -26.26
C ARG A 206 -33.22 6.21 -27.06
N GLY A 207 -31.97 6.37 -26.65
CA GLY A 207 -30.97 7.14 -27.42
C GLY A 207 -30.77 6.56 -28.82
N PHE A 208 -30.55 5.24 -28.92
CA PHE A 208 -30.38 4.57 -30.21
C PHE A 208 -31.59 4.76 -31.15
N LEU A 209 -32.81 4.60 -30.64
CA LEU A 209 -34.03 4.79 -31.43
C LEU A 209 -34.23 6.26 -31.85
N ALA A 210 -33.85 7.21 -30.99
CA ALA A 210 -33.89 8.64 -31.33
C ALA A 210 -32.89 8.99 -32.43
N ASP A 211 -31.69 8.41 -32.39
CA ASP A 211 -30.65 8.62 -33.40
C ASP A 211 -30.95 7.93 -34.74
N ASN A 212 -31.84 6.93 -34.74
CA ASN A 212 -32.19 6.12 -35.90
C ASN A 212 -33.69 6.13 -36.17
N THR A 213 -34.20 7.27 -36.67
CA THR A 213 -35.65 7.50 -36.82
C THR A 213 -36.35 6.47 -37.71
N ILE A 214 -35.64 5.82 -38.64
CA ILE A 214 -36.17 4.73 -39.49
C ILE A 214 -36.85 3.60 -38.71
N PHE A 215 -36.46 3.36 -37.45
CA PHE A 215 -37.08 2.33 -36.61
C PHE A 215 -38.34 2.80 -35.87
N VAL A 216 -38.61 4.10 -35.84
CA VAL A 216 -39.73 4.71 -35.10
C VAL A 216 -40.70 5.49 -36.01
N ASP A 217 -40.28 5.86 -37.21
CA ASP A 217 -41.11 6.58 -38.19
C ASP A 217 -42.22 5.65 -38.71
N LEU A 218 -43.44 5.90 -38.23
CA LEU A 218 -44.61 5.12 -38.62
C LEU A 218 -45.12 5.57 -39.99
N ILE A 219 -44.94 4.72 -41.00
CA ILE A 219 -45.57 4.92 -42.32
C ILE A 219 -46.98 4.35 -42.29
N GLN A 220 -47.99 5.22 -42.44
CA GLN A 220 -49.38 4.82 -42.63
C GLN A 220 -49.81 5.03 -44.07
N TYR A 221 -50.12 3.93 -44.76
CA TYR A 221 -50.68 3.99 -46.10
C TYR A 221 -52.13 4.48 -46.04
N GLN A 222 -52.44 5.43 -46.92
CA GLN A 222 -53.79 5.97 -47.08
C GLN A 222 -54.42 5.42 -48.35
N PHE A 223 -55.76 5.32 -48.36
CA PHE A 223 -56.49 4.99 -49.58
C PHE A 223 -56.23 6.06 -50.65
N GLN A 224 -55.89 5.61 -51.86
CA GLN A 224 -55.69 6.47 -53.02
C GLN A 224 -56.88 6.27 -53.97
N PRO A 225 -57.87 7.18 -53.97
CA PRO A 225 -59.01 7.07 -54.88
C PRO A 225 -58.55 7.22 -56.32
N GLN A 226 -59.16 6.43 -57.22
CA GLN A 226 -58.91 6.51 -58.65
C GLN A 226 -60.09 7.23 -59.32
N ASP A 227 -59.79 8.15 -60.24
CA ASP A 227 -60.78 8.98 -60.94
C ASP A 227 -61.72 9.71 -59.96
N ASN A 228 -63.04 9.53 -60.08
CA ASN A 228 -64.06 10.20 -59.25
C ASN A 228 -64.65 9.27 -58.17
N ASP A 229 -63.93 8.24 -57.73
CA ASP A 229 -64.39 7.37 -56.66
C ASP A 229 -64.32 8.07 -55.29
N ASN A 230 -65.48 8.41 -54.76
CA ASN A 230 -65.63 9.07 -53.46
C ASN A 230 -65.84 8.07 -52.30
N ILE A 231 -65.83 6.76 -52.57
CA ILE A 231 -66.11 5.72 -51.57
C ILE A 231 -64.80 5.26 -50.91
N SER A 232 -64.49 5.83 -49.74
CA SER A 232 -63.27 5.52 -48.98
C SER A 232 -63.47 4.52 -47.83
N LYS A 233 -64.61 3.82 -47.81
CA LYS A 233 -65.00 2.87 -46.77
C LYS A 233 -65.55 1.61 -47.42
N VAL A 234 -65.53 0.50 -46.69
CA VAL A 234 -66.20 -0.72 -47.12
C VAL A 234 -67.69 -0.42 -47.32
N SER A 235 -68.22 -0.72 -48.51
CA SER A 235 -69.62 -0.54 -48.88
C SER A 235 -70.26 -1.88 -49.25
N THR A 236 -71.53 -2.05 -48.91
CA THR A 236 -72.35 -3.23 -49.24
C THR A 236 -73.38 -2.93 -50.35
N GLU A 237 -73.40 -1.72 -50.90
CA GLU A 237 -74.46 -1.24 -51.79
C GLU A 237 -74.51 -1.94 -53.16
N PHE A 238 -73.36 -2.40 -53.67
CA PHE A 238 -73.23 -2.99 -55.01
C PHE A 238 -72.61 -4.40 -55.02
N GLN A 239 -72.52 -5.06 -53.86
CA GLN A 239 -72.06 -6.45 -53.74
C GLN A 239 -73.20 -7.37 -53.27
N ASN A 240 -73.28 -8.57 -53.85
CA ASN A 240 -74.12 -9.64 -53.29
C ASN A 240 -73.70 -9.91 -51.84
N SER A 241 -74.64 -10.20 -50.93
CA SER A 241 -74.33 -10.42 -49.51
C SER A 241 -73.40 -11.63 -49.28
N THR A 242 -73.42 -12.62 -50.17
CA THR A 242 -72.74 -13.90 -50.03
C THR A 242 -71.19 -13.83 -50.00
N PRO A 243 -70.49 -13.12 -50.92
CA PRO A 243 -69.03 -12.91 -50.82
C PRO A 243 -68.57 -12.20 -49.55
N MET A 244 -69.34 -11.22 -49.08
CA MET A 244 -68.97 -10.40 -47.92
C MET A 244 -69.12 -11.19 -46.61
N GLU A 245 -70.18 -11.98 -46.49
CA GLU A 245 -70.35 -12.92 -45.38
C GLU A 245 -69.26 -14.01 -45.38
N ALA A 246 -68.85 -14.50 -46.54
CA ALA A 246 -67.78 -15.48 -46.66
C ALA A 246 -66.42 -14.92 -46.19
N GLU A 247 -66.07 -13.69 -46.59
CA GLU A 247 -64.84 -13.04 -46.14
C GLU A 247 -64.90 -12.69 -44.65
N THR A 248 -66.07 -12.32 -44.13
CA THR A 248 -66.29 -12.10 -42.69
C THR A 248 -66.04 -13.38 -41.88
N LYS A 249 -66.64 -14.51 -42.29
CA LYS A 249 -66.43 -15.81 -41.65
C LYS A 249 -64.96 -16.24 -41.70
N LYS A 250 -64.29 -16.00 -42.82
CA LYS A 250 -62.87 -16.32 -43.00
C LYS A 250 -61.96 -15.48 -42.09
N CYS A 251 -62.21 -14.17 -41.99
CA CYS A 251 -61.47 -13.29 -41.07
C CYS A 251 -61.65 -13.72 -39.61
N ALA A 252 -62.89 -13.99 -39.20
CA ALA A 252 -63.22 -14.41 -37.84
C ALA A 252 -62.59 -15.78 -37.49
N ALA A 253 -62.71 -16.78 -38.38
CA ALA A 253 -62.09 -18.08 -38.19
C ALA A 253 -60.57 -17.98 -38.06
N ARG A 254 -59.92 -17.13 -38.87
CA ARG A 254 -58.48 -16.90 -38.79
C ARG A 254 -58.09 -16.16 -37.51
N TYR A 255 -58.85 -15.17 -37.08
CA TYR A 255 -58.65 -14.47 -35.82
C TYR A 255 -58.65 -15.45 -34.62
N VAL A 256 -59.67 -16.32 -34.54
CA VAL A 256 -59.79 -17.33 -33.47
C VAL A 256 -58.63 -18.34 -33.52
N GLN A 257 -58.22 -18.75 -34.73
CA GLN A 257 -57.07 -19.64 -34.92
C GLN A 257 -55.78 -19.02 -34.36
N GLU A 258 -55.48 -17.76 -34.73
CA GLU A 258 -54.26 -17.09 -34.28
C GLU A 258 -54.30 -16.75 -32.78
N ASP A 259 -55.45 -16.38 -32.21
CA ASP A 259 -55.61 -16.17 -30.77
C ASP A 259 -55.34 -17.45 -29.95
N ARG A 260 -55.84 -18.61 -30.43
CA ARG A 260 -55.52 -19.91 -29.83
C ARG A 260 -54.03 -20.24 -29.95
N ALA A 261 -53.41 -19.95 -31.10
CA ALA A 261 -51.98 -20.16 -31.31
C ALA A 261 -51.13 -19.32 -30.35
N ILE A 262 -51.48 -18.04 -30.14
CA ILE A 262 -50.83 -17.16 -29.15
C ILE A 262 -50.96 -17.76 -27.76
N LYS A 263 -52.19 -18.11 -27.32
CA LYS A 263 -52.42 -18.67 -25.97
C LYS A 263 -51.63 -19.96 -25.74
N GLN A 264 -51.56 -20.85 -26.73
CA GLN A 264 -50.80 -22.09 -26.64
C GLN A 264 -49.29 -21.84 -26.59
N ALA A 265 -48.77 -20.99 -27.48
CA ALA A 265 -47.35 -20.63 -27.53
C ALA A 265 -46.90 -19.88 -26.27
N SER A 266 -47.71 -18.96 -25.73
CA SER A 266 -47.45 -18.25 -24.47
C SER A 266 -47.41 -19.20 -23.28
N LYS A 267 -48.34 -20.15 -23.17
CA LYS A 267 -48.32 -21.18 -22.12
C LYS A 267 -47.07 -22.06 -22.22
N LYS A 268 -46.66 -22.43 -23.43
CA LYS A 268 -45.45 -23.22 -23.66
C LYS A 268 -44.18 -22.44 -23.35
N LEU A 269 -44.13 -21.15 -23.74
CA LEU A 269 -43.04 -20.23 -23.41
C LEU A 269 -42.87 -20.09 -21.90
N GLN A 270 -43.96 -19.88 -21.15
CA GLN A 270 -43.89 -19.78 -19.69
C GLN A 270 -43.32 -21.05 -19.06
N ARG A 271 -43.79 -22.23 -19.50
CA ARG A 271 -43.24 -23.52 -19.01
C ARG A 271 -41.76 -23.67 -19.30
N LEU A 272 -41.29 -23.25 -20.48
CA LEU A 272 -39.86 -23.29 -20.84
C LEU A 272 -39.04 -22.33 -19.96
N ILE A 273 -39.56 -21.14 -19.67
CA ILE A 273 -38.93 -20.17 -18.76
C ILE A 273 -38.85 -20.76 -17.34
N ASP A 274 -39.95 -21.30 -16.80
CA ASP A 274 -39.99 -21.88 -15.46
C ASP A 274 -39.01 -23.07 -15.33
N GLN A 275 -38.90 -23.91 -16.36
CA GLN A 275 -37.94 -25.01 -16.44
C GLN A 275 -36.49 -24.51 -16.46
N SER A 276 -36.18 -23.47 -17.24
CA SER A 276 -34.84 -22.88 -17.28
C SER A 276 -34.44 -22.23 -15.96
N THR A 277 -35.39 -21.58 -15.28
CA THR A 277 -35.16 -20.88 -13.99
C THR A 277 -34.99 -21.86 -12.83
N SER A 278 -35.69 -23.00 -12.88
CA SER A 278 -35.57 -24.08 -11.87
C SER A 278 -34.35 -24.97 -12.07
N ALA A 279 -33.91 -25.21 -13.31
CA ALA A 279 -32.64 -25.87 -13.60
C ALA A 279 -31.44 -25.05 -13.10
N SER A 280 -31.48 -23.72 -13.27
CA SER A 280 -30.43 -22.81 -12.79
C SER A 280 -30.36 -22.68 -11.25
N LYS A 281 -31.41 -23.10 -10.52
CA LYS A 281 -31.41 -23.17 -9.04
C LYS A 281 -30.91 -24.51 -8.48
N LYS A 282 -31.00 -25.60 -9.25
CA LYS A 282 -30.48 -26.93 -8.84
C LYS A 282 -28.97 -27.08 -9.04
N SER A 283 -28.35 -26.26 -9.90
CA SER A 283 -26.91 -26.28 -10.16
C SER A 283 -26.06 -25.55 -9.12
N THR A 284 -26.66 -24.95 -8.09
CA THR A 284 -25.92 -24.28 -7.01
C THR A 284 -25.52 -25.23 -5.87
N ASP A 285 -25.95 -26.49 -5.87
CA ASP A 285 -25.78 -27.39 -4.71
C ASP A 285 -25.09 -28.73 -4.97
N GLN A 286 -24.62 -29.04 -6.19
CA GLN A 286 -23.83 -30.25 -6.42
C GLN A 286 -22.63 -30.00 -7.34
N THR A 287 -21.47 -30.31 -6.76
CA THR A 287 -20.14 -30.41 -7.36
C THR A 287 -20.15 -31.12 -8.71
N ALA A 288 -19.35 -30.55 -9.61
CA ALA A 288 -19.11 -31.03 -10.97
C ALA A 288 -18.70 -32.51 -11.02
N GLU A 289 -19.46 -33.31 -11.77
CA GLU A 289 -18.89 -34.42 -12.52
C GLU A 289 -19.51 -34.47 -13.92
N ALA A 290 -18.63 -34.66 -14.90
CA ALA A 290 -18.93 -34.70 -16.30
C ALA A 290 -19.90 -35.84 -16.63
N ASN A 291 -20.92 -35.57 -17.43
CA ASN A 291 -21.53 -36.61 -18.24
C ASN A 291 -21.73 -36.10 -19.67
N VAL A 292 -20.76 -36.46 -20.51
CA VAL A 292 -20.86 -36.38 -21.97
C VAL A 292 -21.75 -37.55 -22.39
N GLY A 293 -23.01 -37.26 -22.67
CA GLY A 293 -24.00 -38.24 -23.14
C GLY A 293 -24.89 -37.62 -24.19
N GLY A 294 -24.63 -37.97 -25.46
CA GLY A 294 -25.32 -37.44 -26.63
C GLY A 294 -26.81 -37.75 -26.67
N GLY A 295 -27.56 -36.78 -27.20
CA GLY A 295 -28.95 -36.91 -27.60
C GLY A 295 -29.43 -35.53 -28.08
N GLY A 296 -29.73 -35.40 -29.37
CA GLY A 296 -30.04 -34.15 -30.08
C GLY A 296 -31.22 -33.38 -29.50
N THR A 297 -30.99 -32.68 -28.39
CA THR A 297 -31.96 -31.83 -27.72
C THR A 297 -31.64 -30.40 -28.08
N VAL A 298 -32.48 -29.82 -28.95
CA VAL A 298 -32.42 -28.40 -29.33
C VAL A 298 -32.35 -27.54 -28.05
N ASP A 299 -31.36 -26.65 -28.00
CA ASP A 299 -31.07 -25.74 -26.88
C ASP A 299 -32.37 -25.10 -26.37
N PRO A 300 -32.68 -25.16 -25.06
CA PRO A 300 -33.85 -24.51 -24.48
C PRO A 300 -33.98 -23.03 -24.87
N GLN A 301 -32.87 -22.32 -25.09
CA GLN A 301 -32.88 -20.93 -25.54
C GLN A 301 -33.41 -20.79 -26.97
N VAL A 302 -33.07 -21.74 -27.86
CA VAL A 302 -33.60 -21.78 -29.23
C VAL A 302 -35.11 -22.02 -29.21
N LYS A 303 -35.60 -22.94 -28.38
CA LYS A 303 -37.04 -23.19 -28.23
C LYS A 303 -37.80 -22.00 -27.68
N ILE A 304 -37.20 -21.24 -26.75
CA ILE A 304 -37.77 -20.00 -26.21
C ILE A 304 -37.91 -18.97 -27.34
N GLU A 305 -36.88 -18.79 -28.16
CA GLU A 305 -36.92 -17.86 -29.29
C GLU A 305 -37.94 -18.29 -30.35
N GLU A 306 -38.03 -19.60 -30.66
CA GLU A 306 -39.08 -20.13 -31.54
C GLU A 306 -40.49 -19.78 -31.04
N MET A 307 -40.77 -19.97 -29.75
CA MET A 307 -42.09 -19.63 -29.20
C MET A 307 -42.36 -18.12 -29.27
N LYS A 308 -41.35 -17.27 -29.01
CA LYS A 308 -41.48 -15.81 -29.18
C LYS A 308 -41.79 -15.44 -30.63
N GLN A 309 -41.14 -16.08 -31.60
CA GLN A 309 -41.40 -15.84 -33.02
C GLN A 309 -42.80 -16.30 -33.43
N ILE A 310 -43.30 -17.42 -32.91
CA ILE A 310 -44.69 -17.86 -33.13
C ILE A 310 -45.66 -16.83 -32.57
N ILE A 311 -45.48 -16.41 -31.31
CA ILE A 311 -46.33 -15.39 -30.68
C ILE A 311 -46.32 -14.10 -31.51
N ARG A 312 -45.14 -13.64 -31.95
CA ARG A 312 -45.01 -12.44 -32.79
C ARG A 312 -45.80 -12.57 -34.09
N LYS A 313 -45.59 -13.66 -34.85
CA LYS A 313 -46.25 -13.88 -36.15
C LYS A 313 -47.77 -13.98 -35.99
N SER A 314 -48.24 -14.77 -35.03
CA SER A 314 -49.68 -14.90 -34.76
C SER A 314 -50.30 -13.61 -34.23
N THR A 315 -49.57 -12.81 -33.44
CA THR A 315 -50.05 -11.48 -33.00
C THR A 315 -50.23 -10.53 -34.19
N ILE A 316 -49.28 -10.50 -35.12
CA ILE A 316 -49.38 -9.70 -36.34
C ILE A 316 -50.61 -10.10 -37.15
N GLU A 317 -50.79 -11.40 -37.41
CA GLU A 317 -51.95 -11.88 -38.18
C GLU A 317 -53.27 -11.66 -37.44
N ARG A 318 -53.32 -11.87 -36.12
CA ARG A 318 -54.50 -11.54 -35.29
C ARG A 318 -54.88 -10.06 -35.42
N THR A 319 -53.92 -9.15 -35.26
CA THR A 319 -54.14 -7.70 -35.38
C THR A 319 -54.59 -7.30 -36.79
N LYS A 320 -54.05 -7.92 -37.84
CA LYS A 320 -54.52 -7.71 -39.22
C LYS A 320 -55.98 -8.13 -39.40
N MET A 321 -56.37 -9.30 -38.88
CA MET A 321 -57.75 -9.79 -38.98
C MET A 321 -58.70 -8.93 -38.16
N GLU A 322 -58.30 -8.53 -36.95
CA GLU A 322 -59.04 -7.60 -36.09
C GLU A 322 -59.32 -6.27 -36.81
N ALA A 323 -58.30 -5.66 -37.42
CA ALA A 323 -58.46 -4.43 -38.20
C ALA A 323 -59.39 -4.58 -39.41
N ARG A 324 -59.35 -5.73 -40.11
CA ARG A 324 -60.28 -6.03 -41.22
C ARG A 324 -61.71 -6.17 -40.72
N MET A 325 -61.92 -6.87 -39.61
CA MET A 325 -63.22 -7.06 -39.01
C MET A 325 -63.81 -5.74 -38.51
N ASP A 326 -62.98 -4.84 -37.96
CA ASP A 326 -63.41 -3.48 -37.59
C ASP A 326 -63.85 -2.66 -38.80
N ALA A 327 -63.16 -2.78 -39.94
CA ALA A 327 -63.58 -2.13 -41.18
C ALA A 327 -64.94 -2.66 -41.67
N LEU A 328 -65.19 -3.97 -41.55
CA LEU A 328 -66.47 -4.61 -41.89
C LEU A 328 -67.60 -4.21 -40.92
N LYS A 329 -67.32 -4.12 -39.62
CA LYS A 329 -68.29 -3.62 -38.61
C LYS A 329 -68.74 -2.21 -38.93
N LYS A 330 -67.81 -1.34 -39.33
CA LYS A 330 -68.12 0.05 -39.74
C LYS A 330 -69.03 0.12 -40.98
N ALA A 331 -69.10 -0.95 -41.78
CA ALA A 331 -70.02 -1.09 -42.91
C ALA A 331 -71.36 -1.76 -42.54
N GLY A 332 -71.63 -2.00 -41.26
CA GLY A 332 -72.88 -2.59 -40.77
C GLY A 332 -72.92 -4.12 -40.76
N ILE A 333 -71.79 -4.80 -41.00
CA ILE A 333 -71.72 -6.27 -41.00
C ILE A 333 -71.44 -6.78 -39.58
N ASN A 334 -72.26 -7.70 -39.08
CA ASN A 334 -72.06 -8.30 -37.76
C ASN A 334 -70.93 -9.33 -37.80
N THR A 335 -69.72 -8.91 -37.40
CA THR A 335 -68.56 -9.80 -37.34
C THR A 335 -68.41 -10.54 -36.01
N ASP A 336 -69.08 -10.08 -34.94
CA ASP A 336 -69.02 -10.67 -33.59
C ASP A 336 -69.77 -12.01 -33.51
N ALA A 337 -70.78 -12.21 -34.35
CA ALA A 337 -71.50 -13.47 -34.47
C ALA A 337 -70.60 -14.67 -34.85
N PHE A 338 -69.38 -14.43 -35.32
CA PHE A 338 -68.47 -15.45 -35.86
C PHE A 338 -67.20 -15.68 -35.03
N ILE A 339 -67.02 -14.99 -33.88
CA ILE A 339 -65.80 -15.07 -33.04
C ILE A 339 -65.93 -16.05 -31.85
N LEU A 340 -67.06 -16.76 -31.73
CA LEU A 340 -67.35 -17.66 -30.59
C LEU A 340 -66.26 -18.73 -30.31
#